data_AF-A0A7J7W1E9-F1
#
_entry.id   AF-A0A7J7W1E9-F1
#
_cell.length_a   1.000
_cell.length_b   1.000
_cell.length_c   1.000
_cell.angle_alpha   90.00
_cell.angle_beta   90.00
_cell.angle_gamma   90.00
#
_symmetry.space_group_name_H-M   'P 1'
#
loop_
_entity.id
_entity.type
_entity.pdbx_description
1 polymer ?
#
loop_
_entity_poly.entity_id
_entity_poly.type
_entity_poly.pdbx_seq_one_letter_code
_entity_poly.pdbx_strand_id
1 'polypeptide(L)'
;MLQPFDYDPNEKSKHKFMVQTIFAPPNISDMEAVWKEAKPDELMDSKLRCVFEMPSENDKLNDMEPSKAVPLNASKQDGPMPKPHSVSLNDTETRKLMEECKRLQGEVMKLSEENRNLKDEGLRLRKVAHSDKPGSTSTASFRDNVTSPLPSLLVVIAAIFIGFFLGKFIL
;
A
#
# COMPACT_ATOMS: atom_id res chain seq x y z
N MET A 1 3.34 -7.15 18.52
CA MET A 1 2.85 -6.03 19.35
C MET A 1 4.02 -5.47 20.14
N LEU A 2 4.16 -4.15 20.23
CA LEU A 2 5.23 -3.50 20.98
C LEU A 2 5.03 -3.74 22.48
N GLN A 3 6.04 -4.26 23.16
CA GLN A 3 5.99 -4.43 24.62
C GLN A 3 6.16 -3.07 25.30
N PRO A 4 5.58 -2.85 26.50
CA PRO A 4 5.80 -1.63 27.26
C PRO A 4 7.28 -1.38 27.53
N PHE A 5 7.72 -0.13 27.41
CA PHE A 5 9.08 0.32 27.66
C PHE A 5 9.10 1.81 28.01
N ASP A 6 10.19 2.29 28.60
CA ASP A 6 10.39 3.71 28.91
C ASP A 6 10.81 4.47 27.64
N TYR A 7 9.96 5.38 27.17
CA TYR A 7 10.22 6.17 25.96
C TYR A 7 11.20 7.33 26.24
N ASP A 8 12.35 7.33 25.56
CA ASP A 8 13.28 8.45 25.53
C ASP A 8 13.21 9.20 24.17
N PRO A 9 12.74 10.46 24.13
CA PRO A 9 12.64 11.23 22.89
C PRO A 9 14.00 11.57 22.25
N ASN A 10 15.11 11.45 23.00
CA ASN A 10 16.46 11.64 22.45
C ASN A 10 17.00 10.34 21.83
N GLU A 11 16.37 9.21 22.09
CA GLU A 11 16.71 7.96 21.47
C GLU A 11 16.28 8.00 20.00
N LYS A 12 17.27 8.07 19.10
CA LYS A 12 17.03 7.88 17.66
C LYS A 12 16.54 6.44 17.49
N SER A 13 15.24 6.22 17.37
CA SER A 13 14.66 4.89 17.26
C SER A 13 15.25 4.16 16.04
N LYS A 14 16.10 3.16 16.31
CA LYS A 14 16.84 2.39 15.29
C LYS A 14 16.16 1.07 14.93
N HIS A 15 15.02 0.78 15.56
CA HIS A 15 14.30 -0.46 15.35
C HIS A 15 13.88 -0.58 13.88
N LYS A 16 14.14 -1.77 13.32
CA LYS A 16 13.77 -2.12 11.95
C LYS A 16 13.01 -3.43 11.97
N PHE A 17 11.88 -3.48 11.28
CA PHE A 17 11.22 -4.72 10.94
C PHE A 17 11.66 -5.14 9.54
N MET A 18 11.87 -6.42 9.35
CA MET A 18 12.05 -7.02 8.04
C MET A 18 10.86 -7.93 7.77
N VAL A 19 10.20 -7.72 6.64
CA VAL A 19 9.20 -8.63 6.11
C VAL A 19 9.86 -9.35 4.94
N GLN A 20 10.07 -10.64 5.10
CA GLN A 20 10.62 -11.49 4.06
C GLN A 20 9.48 -12.30 3.44
N THR A 21 9.47 -12.36 2.11
CA THR A 21 8.41 -13.01 1.32
C THR A 21 9.02 -13.85 0.21
N ILE A 22 8.29 -14.88 -0.21
CA ILE A 22 8.63 -15.76 -1.32
C ILE A 22 7.35 -16.20 -2.01
N PHE A 23 7.39 -16.44 -3.32
CA PHE A 23 6.27 -17.05 -4.02
C PHE A 23 6.06 -18.48 -3.55
N ALA A 24 4.82 -18.81 -3.19
CA ALA A 24 4.47 -20.17 -2.82
C ALA A 24 4.55 -21.11 -4.04
N PRO A 25 5.29 -22.22 -3.97
CA PRO A 25 5.29 -23.23 -5.02
C PRO A 25 3.89 -23.84 -5.19
N PRO A 26 3.52 -24.26 -6.41
CA PRO A 26 2.17 -24.78 -6.69
C PRO A 26 1.81 -26.07 -5.93
N ASN A 27 2.82 -26.81 -5.47
CA ASN A 27 2.70 -28.11 -4.81
C ASN A 27 3.21 -28.08 -3.36
N ILE A 28 2.96 -27.00 -2.63
CA ILE A 28 3.44 -26.84 -1.26
C ILE A 28 2.87 -27.95 -0.34
N SER A 29 3.76 -28.81 0.15
CA SER A 29 3.45 -29.87 1.13
C SER A 29 4.11 -29.60 2.47
N ASP A 30 5.27 -28.94 2.46
CA ASP A 30 6.02 -28.52 3.63
C ASP A 30 6.45 -27.06 3.47
N MET A 31 5.97 -26.20 4.38
CA MET A 31 6.28 -24.78 4.37
C MET A 31 7.69 -24.47 4.90
N GLU A 32 8.24 -25.30 5.78
CA GLU A 32 9.60 -25.13 6.30
C GLU A 32 10.65 -25.44 5.22
N ALA A 33 10.40 -26.48 4.40
CA ALA A 33 11.24 -26.81 3.26
C ALA A 33 11.34 -25.66 2.26
N VAL A 34 10.23 -24.96 1.98
CA VAL A 34 10.21 -23.80 1.07
C VAL A 34 11.20 -22.73 1.49
N TRP A 35 11.28 -22.40 2.79
CA TRP A 35 12.23 -21.41 3.30
C TRP A 35 13.67 -21.90 3.32
N LYS A 36 13.90 -23.20 3.56
CA LYS A 36 15.25 -23.78 3.59
C LYS A 36 15.88 -23.93 2.21
N GLU A 37 15.06 -24.24 1.20
CA GLU A 37 15.50 -24.49 -0.18
C GLU A 37 15.50 -23.21 -1.03
N ALA A 38 14.87 -22.13 -0.55
CA ALA A 38 14.82 -20.84 -1.22
C ALA A 38 16.22 -20.28 -1.50
N LYS A 39 16.44 -19.84 -2.75
CA LYS A 39 17.67 -19.13 -3.10
C LYS A 39 17.58 -17.64 -2.70
N PRO A 40 18.70 -16.97 -2.45
CA PRO A 40 18.70 -15.55 -2.08
C PRO A 40 18.03 -14.62 -3.11
N ASP A 41 18.08 -14.98 -4.40
CA ASP A 41 17.47 -14.24 -5.52
C ASP A 41 15.94 -14.43 -5.63
N GLU A 42 15.39 -15.45 -4.98
CA GLU A 42 13.95 -15.74 -4.95
C GLU A 42 13.25 -15.08 -3.75
N LEU A 43 14.02 -14.67 -2.74
CA LEU A 43 13.53 -13.99 -1.54
C LEU A 43 13.35 -12.50 -1.79
N MET A 44 12.24 -11.97 -1.28
CA MET A 44 11.90 -10.56 -1.36
C MET A 44 11.83 -9.97 0.04
N ASP A 45 12.74 -9.04 0.34
CA ASP A 45 12.87 -8.41 1.65
C ASP A 45 12.39 -6.96 1.62
N SER A 46 11.47 -6.62 2.53
CA SER A 46 11.06 -5.24 2.80
C SER A 46 11.50 -4.83 4.21
N LYS A 47 12.30 -3.76 4.31
CA LYS A 47 12.78 -3.21 5.59
C LYS A 47 12.00 -1.96 5.97
N LEU A 48 11.34 -1.99 7.12
CA LEU A 48 10.56 -0.90 7.66
C LEU A 48 11.27 -0.32 8.88
N ARG A 49 11.30 1.01 9.02
CA ARG A 49 11.80 1.66 10.24
C ARG A 49 10.63 1.89 11.19
N CYS A 50 10.83 1.61 12.47
CA CYS A 50 9.87 1.97 13.50
C CYS A 50 10.02 3.46 13.83
N VAL A 51 8.88 4.16 13.88
CA VAL A 51 8.79 5.52 14.37
C VAL A 51 7.83 5.50 15.55
N PHE A 52 8.25 6.12 16.65
CA PHE A 52 7.40 6.30 17.83
C PHE A 52 6.99 7.76 17.88
N GLU A 53 5.69 7.99 17.98
CA GLU A 53 5.09 9.32 18.00
C GLU A 53 4.21 9.42 19.23
N MET A 54 4.39 10.50 20.00
CA MET A 54 3.51 10.83 21.11
C MET A 54 2.35 11.65 20.54
N PRO A 55 1.09 11.32 20.87
CA PRO A 55 -0.06 12.07 20.37
C PRO A 55 0.03 13.52 20.83
N SER A 56 -0.07 14.46 19.89
CA SER A 56 -0.03 15.89 20.20
C SER A 56 -1.39 16.38 20.68
N GLU A 57 -1.42 17.39 21.55
CA GLU A 57 -2.67 17.92 22.13
C GLU A 57 -3.61 18.54 21.09
N ASN A 58 -3.09 18.87 19.90
CA ASN A 58 -3.81 19.48 18.79
C ASN A 58 -4.49 18.45 17.85
N ASP A 59 -4.16 17.16 17.95
CA ASP A 59 -4.75 16.09 17.12
C ASP A 59 -6.09 15.54 17.65
N LYS A 60 -6.53 16.02 18.82
CA LYS A 60 -7.74 15.54 19.52
C LYS A 60 -9.07 15.85 18.80
N LEU A 61 -9.06 16.51 17.65
CA LEU A 61 -10.27 16.82 16.88
C LEU A 61 -10.56 15.84 15.73
N ASN A 62 -9.65 14.93 15.38
CA ASN A 62 -9.83 14.07 14.21
C ASN A 62 -9.79 12.55 14.46
N ASP A 63 -9.45 12.08 15.66
CA ASP A 63 -9.37 10.64 15.93
C ASP A 63 -10.05 10.28 17.26
N MET A 64 -11.38 10.17 17.22
CA MET A 64 -12.17 9.67 18.33
C MET A 64 -13.16 8.62 17.82
N GLU A 65 -12.68 7.41 17.57
CA GLU A 65 -13.43 6.19 17.90
C GLU A 65 -12.49 5.01 18.20
N PRO A 66 -12.14 4.77 19.48
CA PRO A 66 -12.01 3.42 20.00
C PRO A 66 -13.37 2.99 20.56
N SER A 67 -13.89 1.94 19.95
CA SER A 67 -15.11 1.23 20.32
C SER A 67 -15.25 1.04 21.84
N LYS A 68 -16.41 1.41 22.38
CA LYS A 68 -16.83 1.04 23.73
C LYS A 68 -16.96 -0.48 23.83
N ALA A 69 -15.91 -1.15 24.30
CA ALA A 69 -16.02 -2.47 24.89
C ALA A 69 -16.57 -2.30 26.32
N VAL A 70 -17.83 -2.73 26.49
CA VAL A 70 -18.54 -2.82 27.77
C VAL A 70 -17.88 -3.87 28.66
N PRO A 71 -17.56 -3.57 29.94
CA PRO A 71 -17.43 -4.61 30.96
C PRO A 71 -18.77 -4.74 31.69
N LEU A 72 -19.42 -5.88 31.52
CA LEU A 72 -20.49 -6.34 32.40
C LEU A 72 -19.88 -6.63 33.77
N ASN A 73 -20.29 -5.89 34.80
CA ASN A 73 -20.23 -6.39 36.17
C ASN A 73 -21.41 -5.85 36.98
N ALA A 74 -22.25 -6.78 37.43
CA ALA A 74 -23.36 -6.51 38.32
C ALA A 74 -22.86 -6.31 39.75
N SER A 75 -23.30 -5.24 40.41
CA SER A 75 -23.72 -5.24 41.82
C SER A 75 -24.33 -3.88 42.22
N LYS A 76 -25.28 -3.97 43.14
CA LYS A 76 -26.32 -3.01 43.56
C LYS A 76 -25.76 -1.73 44.22
N GLN A 77 -26.44 -0.58 44.08
CA GLN A 77 -27.13 0.15 45.18
C GLN A 77 -27.43 1.64 44.83
N ASP A 78 -28.73 1.96 44.86
CA ASP A 78 -29.49 3.17 45.26
C ASP A 78 -28.86 4.59 45.28
N GLY A 79 -29.55 5.58 44.67
CA GLY A 79 -29.34 7.03 44.92
C GLY A 79 -29.64 7.97 43.72
N PRO A 80 -30.27 9.16 43.91
CA PRO A 80 -31.13 9.79 42.91
C PRO A 80 -30.47 10.79 41.93
N MET A 81 -31.12 10.88 40.77
CA MET A 81 -30.83 11.67 39.56
C MET A 81 -30.59 13.19 39.77
N PRO A 82 -29.78 13.80 38.89
CA PRO A 82 -30.11 15.10 38.30
C PRO A 82 -30.20 15.04 36.77
N LYS A 83 -31.09 15.90 36.24
CA LYS A 83 -31.62 15.98 34.88
C LYS A 83 -30.57 16.08 33.76
N PRO A 84 -30.88 15.61 32.53
CA PRO A 84 -30.01 15.76 31.37
C PRO A 84 -30.14 17.17 30.76
N HIS A 85 -29.04 17.92 30.74
CA HIS A 85 -28.83 19.01 29.81
C HIS A 85 -27.77 18.57 28.80
N SER A 86 -28.17 18.40 27.53
CA SER A 86 -27.38 18.56 26.30
C SER A 86 -27.85 17.62 25.18
N VAL A 87 -29.05 17.86 24.67
CA VAL A 87 -29.47 17.32 23.37
C VAL A 87 -29.68 18.51 22.44
N SER A 88 -28.60 18.96 21.82
CA SER A 88 -28.65 19.94 20.72
C SER A 88 -27.41 19.94 19.83
N LEU A 89 -26.25 19.46 20.31
CA LEU A 89 -25.02 19.42 19.49
C LEU A 89 -24.90 18.11 18.67
N ASN A 90 -25.46 17.00 19.17
CA ASN A 90 -25.35 15.70 18.50
C ASN A 90 -26.16 15.61 17.19
N ASP A 91 -27.19 16.44 16.98
CA ASP A 91 -28.11 16.29 15.85
C ASP A 91 -27.52 16.76 14.50
N THR A 92 -26.55 17.68 14.56
CA THR A 92 -25.83 18.16 13.38
C THR A 92 -24.75 17.16 12.98
N GLU A 93 -24.06 16.58 13.97
CA GLU A 93 -23.04 15.56 13.75
C GLU A 93 -23.63 14.25 13.25
N THR A 94 -24.76 13.79 13.80
CA THR A 94 -25.46 12.60 13.31
C THR A 94 -25.94 12.75 11.87
N ARG A 95 -26.42 13.94 11.49
CA ARG A 95 -26.81 14.24 10.10
C ARG A 95 -25.62 14.20 9.16
N LYS A 96 -24.50 14.83 9.53
CA LYS A 96 -23.26 14.79 8.74
C LYS A 96 -22.72 13.37 8.60
N LEU A 97 -22.79 12.58 9.68
CA LEU A 97 -22.38 11.17 9.67
C LEU A 97 -23.25 10.34 8.72
N MET A 98 -24.57 10.57 8.71
CA MET A 98 -25.50 9.89 7.81
C MET A 98 -25.25 10.24 6.33
N GLU A 99 -24.97 11.50 6.04
CA GLU A 99 -24.62 11.95 4.68
C GLU A 99 -23.30 11.34 4.20
N GLU A 100 -22.29 11.30 5.07
CA GLU A 100 -21.01 10.65 4.79
C GLU A 100 -21.16 9.14 4.58
N CYS A 101 -21.95 8.48 5.41
CA CYS A 101 -22.20 7.05 5.28
C CYS A 101 -22.92 6.73 3.95
N LYS A 102 -23.86 7.58 3.54
CA LYS A 102 -24.54 7.48 2.23
C LYS A 102 -23.59 7.74 1.06
N ARG A 103 -22.68 8.71 1.18
CA ARG A 103 -21.65 9.01 0.17
C ARG A 103 -20.69 7.84 0.01
N LEU A 104 -20.14 7.34 1.12
CA LEU A 104 -19.24 6.19 1.16
C LEU A 104 -19.91 4.94 0.59
N GLN A 105 -21.20 4.71 0.89
CA GLN A 105 -21.95 3.60 0.30
C GLN A 105 -22.02 3.70 -1.23
N GLY A 106 -22.19 4.92 -1.77
CA GLY A 106 -22.12 5.17 -3.21
C GLY A 106 -20.74 4.93 -3.81
N GLU A 107 -19.67 5.37 -3.12
CA GLU A 107 -18.29 5.12 -3.55
C GLU A 107 -17.96 3.63 -3.53
N VAL A 108 -18.42 2.87 -2.53
CA VAL A 108 -18.27 1.41 -2.47
C VAL A 108 -18.97 0.73 -3.65
N MET A 109 -20.20 1.14 -3.98
CA MET A 109 -20.91 0.60 -5.15
C MET A 109 -20.16 0.90 -6.45
N LYS A 110 -19.69 2.15 -6.62
CA LYS A 110 -18.92 2.56 -7.80
C LYS A 110 -17.62 1.78 -7.95
N LEU A 111 -16.83 1.71 -6.87
CA LEU A 111 -15.58 0.95 -6.85
C LEU A 111 -15.82 -0.54 -7.11
N SER A 112 -16.91 -1.11 -6.57
CA SER A 112 -17.28 -2.50 -6.83
C SER A 112 -17.62 -2.73 -8.31
N GLU A 113 -18.29 -1.79 -8.96
CA GLU A 113 -18.60 -1.87 -10.38
C GLU A 113 -17.35 -1.73 -11.25
N GLU A 114 -16.46 -0.78 -10.94
CA GLU A 114 -15.16 -0.63 -11.62
C GLU A 114 -14.30 -1.90 -11.46
N ASN A 115 -14.27 -2.48 -10.27
CA ASN A 115 -13.52 -3.72 -10.01
C ASN A 115 -14.10 -4.91 -10.79
N ARG A 116 -15.44 -5.00 -10.90
CA ARG A 116 -16.11 -5.99 -11.76
C ARG A 116 -15.72 -5.79 -13.23
N ASN A 117 -15.76 -4.56 -13.72
CA ASN A 117 -15.41 -4.24 -15.11
C ASN A 117 -13.94 -4.56 -15.42
N LEU A 118 -13.02 -4.23 -14.51
CA LEU A 118 -11.60 -4.57 -14.66
C LEU A 118 -11.35 -6.08 -14.64
N LYS A 119 -12.10 -6.84 -13.85
CA LYS A 119 -12.06 -8.31 -13.87
C LYS A 119 -12.55 -8.87 -15.20
N ASP A 120 -13.64 -8.34 -15.74
CA ASP A 120 -14.20 -8.76 -17.03
C ASP A 120 -13.24 -8.41 -18.18
N GLU A 121 -12.63 -7.22 -18.18
CA GLU A 121 -11.59 -6.83 -19.14
C GLU A 121 -10.32 -7.67 -19.01
N GLY A 122 -9.89 -8.00 -17.78
CA GLY A 122 -8.76 -8.90 -17.53
C GLY A 122 -9.00 -10.32 -18.06
N LEU A 123 -10.22 -10.83 -17.92
CA LEU A 123 -10.64 -12.11 -18.51
C LEU A 123 -10.70 -12.04 -20.03
N ARG A 124 -11.17 -10.92 -20.61
CA ARG A 124 -11.20 -10.69 -22.06
C ARG A 124 -9.80 -10.66 -22.65
N LEU A 125 -8.88 -9.91 -22.06
CA LEU A 125 -7.47 -9.85 -22.47
C LEU A 125 -6.79 -11.23 -22.39
N ARG A 126 -7.04 -12.00 -21.31
CA ARG A 126 -6.54 -13.37 -21.20
C ARG A 126 -7.14 -14.29 -22.27
N LYS A 127 -8.42 -14.11 -22.64
CA LYS A 127 -9.08 -14.89 -23.70
C LYS A 127 -8.54 -14.55 -25.10
N VAL A 128 -8.19 -13.29 -25.34
CA VAL A 128 -7.52 -12.86 -26.59
C VAL A 128 -6.09 -13.38 -26.66
N ALA A 129 -5.35 -13.41 -25.55
CA ALA A 129 -3.99 -13.97 -25.49
C ALA A 129 -3.95 -15.52 -25.60
N HIS A 130 -5.05 -16.22 -25.30
CA HIS A 130 -5.13 -17.68 -25.37
C HIS A 130 -5.79 -18.22 -26.65
N SER A 131 -6.27 -17.35 -27.55
CA SER A 131 -6.97 -17.73 -28.79
C SER A 131 -6.11 -17.57 -30.04
N ASP A 132 -4.82 -17.89 -29.98
CA ASP A 132 -3.97 -18.05 -31.18
C ASP A 132 -3.06 -19.28 -31.04
N LYS A 133 -3.67 -20.46 -31.20
CA LYS A 133 -2.96 -21.61 -31.78
C LYS A 133 -3.99 -22.52 -32.43
N PRO A 134 -4.01 -22.56 -33.78
CA PRO A 134 -3.30 -23.66 -34.42
C PRO A 134 -2.60 -23.27 -35.74
N GLY A 135 -1.43 -23.88 -35.96
CA GLY A 135 -1.01 -24.36 -37.28
C GLY A 135 -0.47 -23.38 -38.33
N SER A 136 0.69 -23.76 -38.87
CA SER A 136 1.22 -23.46 -40.21
C SER A 136 2.00 -22.16 -40.46
N THR A 137 3.30 -22.37 -40.69
CA THR A 137 4.19 -21.75 -41.68
C THR A 137 3.66 -20.52 -42.43
N SER A 138 4.32 -19.38 -42.24
CA SER A 138 4.62 -18.44 -43.32
C SER A 138 5.77 -17.51 -42.92
N THR A 139 6.82 -17.55 -43.74
CA THR A 139 7.88 -16.54 -43.80
C THR A 139 7.28 -15.20 -44.23
N ALA A 140 7.38 -14.18 -43.39
CA ALA A 140 7.21 -12.79 -43.81
C ALA A 140 8.06 -11.88 -42.94
N SER A 141 9.19 -11.47 -43.50
CA SER A 141 10.00 -10.33 -43.09
C SER A 141 9.15 -9.05 -43.04
N PHE A 142 9.07 -8.40 -41.87
CA PHE A 142 8.62 -7.02 -41.76
C PHE A 142 9.50 -6.23 -40.76
N ARG A 143 10.48 -5.54 -41.38
CA ARG A 143 11.06 -4.23 -41.08
C ARG A 143 11.12 -3.77 -39.62
N ASP A 144 12.37 -3.65 -39.18
CA ASP A 144 12.84 -2.80 -38.09
C ASP A 144 12.25 -1.39 -38.14
N ASN A 145 11.63 -0.97 -37.04
CA ASN A 145 11.48 0.45 -36.72
C ASN A 145 11.47 0.66 -35.20
N VAL A 146 12.44 0.04 -34.51
CA VAL A 146 12.82 0.45 -33.15
C VAL A 146 13.64 1.72 -33.30
N THR A 147 13.00 2.89 -33.17
CA THR A 147 13.68 4.12 -32.80
C THR A 147 14.28 3.92 -31.41
N SER A 148 15.46 3.32 -31.39
CA SER A 148 16.23 3.11 -30.18
C SER A 148 16.68 4.48 -29.64
N PRO A 149 16.66 4.71 -28.31
CA PRO A 149 17.17 5.94 -27.71
C PRO A 149 18.71 6.07 -27.78
N LEU A 150 19.38 5.13 -28.45
CA LEU A 150 20.83 5.05 -28.60
C LEU A 150 21.47 6.30 -29.23
N PRO A 151 20.89 6.95 -30.27
CA PRO A 151 21.47 8.17 -30.83
C PRO A 151 21.50 9.32 -29.81
N SER A 152 20.46 9.46 -28.99
CA SER A 152 20.37 10.50 -27.96
C SER A 152 21.40 10.27 -26.84
N LEU A 153 21.55 9.02 -26.39
CA LEU A 153 22.52 8.66 -25.36
C LEU A 153 23.96 8.92 -25.81
N LEU A 154 24.30 8.58 -27.06
CA LEU A 154 25.64 8.84 -27.61
C LEU A 154 25.97 10.32 -27.68
N VAL A 155 24.99 11.17 -28.02
CA VAL A 155 25.17 12.63 -28.04
C VAL A 155 25.43 13.18 -26.64
N VAL A 156 24.69 12.71 -25.62
CA VAL A 156 24.89 13.11 -24.23
C VAL A 156 26.29 12.70 -23.74
N ILE A 157 26.71 11.46 -24.03
CA ILE A 157 28.04 10.97 -23.67
C ILE A 157 29.14 11.81 -24.35
N ALA A 158 29.00 12.08 -25.65
CA ALA A 158 29.97 12.91 -26.39
C ALA A 158 30.06 14.34 -25.83
N ALA A 159 28.94 14.95 -25.45
CA ALA A 159 28.92 16.29 -24.87
C ALA A 159 29.65 16.35 -23.51
N ILE A 160 29.53 15.31 -22.67
CA ILE A 160 30.25 15.23 -21.39
C ILE A 160 31.77 15.17 -21.62
N PHE A 161 32.22 14.32 -22.55
CA PHE A 161 33.66 14.23 -22.87
C PHE A 161 34.20 15.55 -23.42
N ILE A 162 33.50 16.16 -24.39
CA ILE A 162 33.90 17.44 -24.98
C ILE A 162 33.98 18.53 -23.89
N GLY A 163 32.97 18.63 -23.02
CA GLY A 163 32.95 19.58 -21.91
C GLY A 163 34.08 19.34 -20.89
N PHE A 164 34.40 18.07 -20.60
CA PHE A 164 35.51 17.72 -19.71
C PHE A 164 36.86 18.11 -20.31
N PHE A 165 37.09 17.84 -21.60
CA PHE A 165 38.33 18.26 -22.27
C PHE A 165 38.44 19.78 -22.33
N LEU A 166 37.39 20.51 -22.72
CA LEU A 166 37.41 21.98 -22.74
C LEU A 166 37.64 22.57 -21.35
N GLY A 167 36.97 22.06 -20.32
CA GLY A 167 37.16 22.52 -18.94
C GLY A 167 38.57 22.27 -18.41
N LYS A 168 39.17 21.13 -18.77
CA LYS A 168 40.52 20.75 -18.33
C LYS A 168 41.66 21.44 -19.11
N PHE A 169 41.36 22.03 -20.27
CA PHE A 169 42.34 22.78 -21.08
C PHE A 169 42.20 24.31 -20.94
N ILE A 170 41.07 24.81 -20.45
CA ILE A 170 40.81 26.24 -20.26
C ILE A 170 41.05 26.69 -18.80
N LEU A 171 41.05 25.76 -17.84
CA LEU A 171 41.42 25.98 -16.42
C LEU A 171 42.74 25.29 -16.08
#